data_AF-A0A1B0G582-F1
#
_entry.id   AF-A0A1B0G582-F1
#
_cell.length_a   1.000
_cell.length_b   1.000
_cell.length_c   1.000
_cell.angle_alpha   90.00
_cell.angle_beta   90.00
_cell.angle_gamma   90.00
#
_symmetry.space_group_name_H-M   'P 1'
#
loop_
_entity.id
_entity.type
_entity.pdbx_description
1 polymer ?
#
loop_
_entity_poly.entity_id
_entity_poly.type
_entity_poly.pdbx_seq_one_letter_code
_entity_poly.pdbx_strand_id
1 'polypeptide(L)'
;MNNHSYYPNYYAVEDIFVTQEKVECKVNTKLLKMGFLDAGSESEDLQAGRTVTLPLWYIKELKINNPYFSVCVPDIYKNVH
;
A
#
# COMPACT_ATOMS: atom_id res chain seq x y z
N MET A 1 -11.03 -27.12 12.29
CA MET A 1 -10.15 -25.95 12.15
C MET A 1 -9.98 -25.72 10.65
N ASN A 2 -10.53 -24.63 10.12
CA ASN A 2 -10.43 -24.33 8.68
C ASN A 2 -8.97 -23.97 8.36
N ASN A 3 -8.24 -24.89 7.74
CA ASN A 3 -6.99 -24.56 7.07
C ASN A 3 -7.35 -23.71 5.84
N HIS A 4 -7.33 -22.39 6.00
CA HIS A 4 -7.52 -21.49 4.87
C HIS A 4 -6.25 -21.55 4.00
N SER A 5 -6.38 -22.05 2.77
CA SER A 5 -5.27 -22.13 1.81
C SER A 5 -4.76 -20.76 1.34
N TYR A 6 -5.43 -19.67 1.72
CA TYR A 6 -5.08 -18.29 1.36
C TYR A 6 -5.13 -17.40 2.61
N TYR A 7 -4.08 -16.60 2.83
CA TYR A 7 -4.01 -15.61 3.90
C TYR A 7 -3.69 -14.22 3.32
N PRO A 8 -4.63 -13.26 3.34
CA PRO A 8 -5.89 -13.26 4.10
C PRO A 8 -6.94 -14.17 3.42
N ASN A 9 -7.97 -14.57 4.16
CA ASN A 9 -9.08 -15.35 3.63
C ASN A 9 -9.95 -14.46 2.72
N TYR A 10 -9.92 -14.76 1.41
CA TYR A 10 -10.68 -14.03 0.40
C TYR A 10 -12.20 -13.94 0.68
N TYR A 11 -12.77 -14.92 1.38
CA TYR A 11 -14.20 -14.96 1.69
C TYR A 11 -14.56 -14.40 3.08
N ALA A 12 -13.57 -14.10 3.93
CA ALA A 12 -13.84 -13.49 5.23
C ALA A 12 -14.07 -11.99 5.05
N VAL A 13 -15.25 -11.53 5.46
CA VAL A 13 -15.62 -10.11 5.37
C VAL A 13 -14.71 -9.28 6.27
N GLU A 14 -14.30 -9.83 7.41
CA GLU A 14 -13.37 -9.21 8.35
C GLU A 14 -12.01 -8.95 7.70
N ASP A 15 -11.47 -9.94 6.98
CA ASP A 15 -10.19 -9.81 6.28
C ASP A 15 -10.28 -8.84 5.10
N ILE A 16 -11.42 -8.81 4.40
CA ILE A 16 -11.70 -7.81 3.38
C ILE A 16 -11.67 -6.41 4.01
N PHE A 17 -12.33 -6.20 5.15
CA PHE A 17 -12.32 -4.90 5.82
C PHE A 17 -10.92 -4.48 6.28
N VAL A 18 -10.14 -5.40 6.86
CA VAL A 18 -8.76 -5.11 7.27
C VAL A 18 -7.89 -4.72 6.09
N THR A 19 -8.00 -5.42 4.96
CA THR A 19 -7.16 -5.13 3.78
C THR A 19 -7.56 -3.88 3.00
N GLN A 20 -8.75 -3.32 3.25
CA GLN A 20 -9.15 -1.99 2.74
C GLN A 20 -8.46 -0.84 3.48
N GLU A 21 -7.82 -1.09 4.63
CA GLU A 21 -7.10 -0.06 5.36
C GLU A 21 -6.02 0.60 4.48
N LYS A 22 -5.88 1.90 4.68
CA LYS A 22 -5.02 2.78 3.90
C LYS A 22 -3.66 2.90 4.58
N VAL A 23 -2.60 2.73 3.79
CA VAL A 23 -1.22 2.84 4.26
C VAL A 23 -0.50 3.93 3.49
N GLU A 24 0.25 4.76 4.22
CA GLU A 24 1.12 5.76 3.60
C GLU A 24 2.33 5.10 2.94
N CYS A 25 2.63 5.52 1.73
CA CYS A 25 3.74 5.01 0.94
C CYS A 25 4.51 6.16 0.30
N LYS A 26 5.83 6.08 0.33
CA LYS A 26 6.71 6.97 -0.41
C LYS A 26 7.01 6.38 -1.78
N VAL A 27 6.87 7.19 -2.82
CA VAL A 27 7.18 6.83 -4.20
C VAL A 27 8.70 6.89 -4.41
N ASN A 28 9.30 5.82 -4.92
CA ASN A 28 10.75 5.71 -5.07
C ASN A 28 11.24 6.06 -6.49
N THR A 29 10.37 5.93 -7.49
CA THR A 29 10.67 6.24 -8.89
C THR A 29 9.48 6.90 -9.56
N LYS A 30 9.68 7.59 -10.68
CA LYS A 30 8.59 8.17 -11.47
C LYS A 30 7.65 7.07 -11.98
N LEU A 31 6.35 7.20 -11.73
CA LEU A 31 5.33 6.27 -12.20
C LEU A 31 4.45 6.95 -13.25
N LEU A 32 4.31 6.32 -14.41
CA LEU A 32 3.56 6.89 -15.53
C LEU A 32 2.06 6.79 -15.28
N LYS A 33 1.31 7.84 -15.64
CA LYS A 33 -0.16 7.89 -15.56
C LYS A 33 -0.75 7.68 -14.17
N MET A 34 0.06 7.90 -13.14
CA MET A 34 -0.30 7.69 -11.74
C MET A 34 -0.45 9.00 -10.96
N GLY A 35 -0.43 10.14 -11.64
CA GLY A 35 -0.56 11.46 -11.01
C GLY A 35 -1.84 11.62 -10.19
N PHE A 36 -2.91 10.91 -10.57
CA PHE A 36 -4.20 10.90 -9.85
C PHE A 36 -4.11 10.36 -8.41
N LEU A 37 -3.04 9.64 -8.06
CA LEU A 37 -2.81 9.15 -6.69
C LEU A 37 -2.39 10.27 -5.73
N ASP A 38 -1.87 11.37 -6.25
CA ASP A 38 -1.59 12.59 -5.50
C ASP A 38 -2.69 13.61 -5.84
N ALA A 39 -3.67 13.78 -4.93
CA ALA A 39 -4.83 14.65 -5.15
C ALA A 39 -4.45 16.12 -5.40
N GLY A 40 -3.22 16.54 -5.08
CA GLY A 40 -2.69 17.87 -5.36
C GLY A 40 -1.79 17.95 -6.61
N SER A 41 -1.61 16.87 -7.35
CA SER A 41 -0.74 16.85 -8.53
C SER A 41 -1.50 17.28 -9.79
N GLU A 42 -0.94 18.26 -10.51
CA GLU A 42 -1.37 18.64 -11.86
C GLU A 42 -0.67 17.81 -12.97
N SER A 43 0.27 16.93 -12.59
CA SER A 43 0.98 16.07 -13.53
C SER A 43 0.19 14.79 -13.82
N GLU A 44 0.22 14.32 -15.08
CA GLU A 44 -0.29 12.99 -15.46
C GLU A 44 0.50 11.87 -14.75
N ASP A 45 1.78 12.10 -14.50
CA ASP A 45 2.70 11.13 -13.90
C ASP A 45 2.93 11.42 -12.42
N LEU A 46 3.15 10.37 -11.63
CA LEU A 46 3.51 10.50 -10.22
C LEU A 46 5.04 10.60 -10.07
N GLN A 47 5.50 11.68 -9.47
CA GLN A 47 6.94 11.94 -9.29
C GLN A 47 7.50 11.18 -8.08
N ALA A 48 8.80 10.83 -8.17
CA ALA A 48 9.52 10.25 -7.04
C ALA A 48 9.56 11.18 -5.83
N GLY A 49 9.59 10.61 -4.63
CA GLY A 49 9.61 11.32 -3.35
C GLY A 49 8.24 11.74 -2.82
N ARG A 50 7.17 11.65 -3.63
CA ARG A 50 5.81 11.93 -3.18
C ARG A 50 5.32 10.88 -2.18
N THR A 51 4.47 11.33 -1.25
CA THR A 51 3.76 10.44 -0.34
C THR A 51 2.35 10.26 -0.86
N VAL A 52 1.93 9.01 -1.02
CA VAL A 52 0.58 8.63 -1.46
C VAL A 52 -0.02 7.65 -0.48
N THR A 53 -1.34 7.54 -0.50
CA THR A 53 -2.08 6.63 0.37
C THR A 53 -2.67 5.50 -0.47
N LEU A 54 -2.24 4.26 -0.21
CA LEU A 54 -2.63 3.09 -0.99
C LEU A 54 -3.30 2.04 -0.10
N PRO A 55 -4.27 1.27 -0.61
CA PRO A 55 -4.86 0.17 0.15
C PRO A 55 -3.84 -0.92 0.49
N LEU A 56 -3.97 -1.53 1.67
CA LEU A 56 -3.07 -2.58 2.13
C LEU A 56 -3.03 -3.78 1.19
N TRP A 57 -4.17 -4.20 0.61
CA TRP A 57 -4.19 -5.30 -0.35
C TRP A 57 -3.27 -5.07 -1.55
N TYR A 58 -3.13 -3.84 -2.04
CA TYR A 58 -2.28 -3.55 -3.19
C TYR A 58 -0.80 -3.66 -2.83
N ILE A 59 -0.43 -3.07 -1.69
CA ILE A 59 0.95 -3.06 -1.20
C ILE A 59 1.41 -4.46 -0.79
N LYS A 60 0.53 -5.26 -0.19
CA LYS A 60 0.83 -6.63 0.26
C LYS A 60 1.24 -7.55 -0.89
N GLU A 61 0.67 -7.36 -2.08
CA GLU A 61 1.00 -8.15 -3.27
C GLU A 61 2.32 -7.71 -3.95
N LEU A 62 2.86 -6.56 -3.58
CA LEU A 62 4.18 -6.13 -4.07
C LEU A 62 5.28 -6.93 -3.39
N LYS A 63 6.33 -7.26 -4.15
CA LYS A 63 7.54 -7.88 -3.58
C LYS A 63 8.13 -6.94 -2.53
N ILE A 64 8.71 -7.50 -1.46
CA ILE A 64 9.37 -6.72 -0.40
C ILE A 64 10.44 -5.77 -0.98
N ASN A 65 11.16 -6.21 -2.02
CA ASN A 65 12.18 -5.41 -2.71
C ASN A 65 11.64 -4.67 -3.93
N ASN A 66 10.36 -4.30 -3.93
CA ASN A 66 9.72 -3.57 -5.01
C ASN A 66 10.36 -2.17 -5.17
N PRO A 67 10.75 -1.76 -6.40
CA PRO A 67 11.43 -0.48 -6.61
C PRO A 67 10.48 0.73 -6.66
N TYR A 68 9.15 0.53 -6.64
CA TYR A 68 8.20 1.63 -6.86
C TYR A 68 7.80 2.38 -5.59
N PHE A 69 7.65 1.66 -4.46
CA PHE A 69 7.11 2.21 -3.23
C PHE A 69 7.87 1.72 -2.00
N SER A 70 8.00 2.60 -1.01
CA SER A 70 8.43 2.27 0.35
C SER A 70 7.28 2.53 1.32
N VAL A 71 6.94 1.52 2.12
CA VAL A 71 5.84 1.63 3.10
C VAL A 71 6.29 2.48 4.29
N CYS A 72 5.51 3.51 4.60
CA CYS A 72 5.68 4.30 5.82
C CYS A 72 4.96 3.58 6.96
N VAL A 73 5.71 2.80 7.75
CA VAL A 73 5.14 2.11 8.92
C VAL A 73 4.58 3.16 9.89
N PRO A 74 3.30 3.05 10.31
CA PRO A 74 2.73 3.97 11.30
C PRO A 74 3.47 3.91 12.64
N ASP A 75 3.56 5.03 13.35
CA ASP A 75 4.37 5.14 14.58
C ASP A 75 3.94 4.17 15.68
N ILE A 76 2.66 3.80 15.74
CA ILE A 76 2.12 2.81 16.69
C ILE A 76 2.76 1.42 16.52
N TYR A 77 3.27 1.10 15.32
CA TYR A 77 3.92 -0.17 15.01
C TYR A 77 5.45 -0.09 15.00
N LYS A 78 6.04 1.12 14.95
CA LYS A 78 7.51 1.28 14.88
C LYS A 78 8.25 0.85 16.14
N ASN A 79 7.60 0.96 17.30
CA ASN A 79 8.22 0.79 18.62
C ASN A 79 7.65 -0.39 19.41
N VAL A 80 6.96 -1.31 18.74
CA VAL A 80 6.49 -2.55 19.38
C VAL A 80 7.65 -3.53 19.35
N HIS A 81 8.38 -3.60 20.47
CA HIS A 81 9.36 -4.65 20.75
C HIS A 81 8.68 -5.95 21.17
#